data_AF-A0A914ZRX9-F1
#
_entry.id   AF-A0A914ZRX9-F1
#
_cell.length_a   1.000
_cell.length_b   1.000
_cell.length_c   1.000
_cell.angle_alpha   90.00
_cell.angle_beta   90.00
_cell.angle_gamma   90.00
#
_symmetry.space_group_name_H-M   'P 1'
#
loop_
_entity.id
_entity.type
_entity.pdbx_description
1 polymer ?
#
loop_
_entity_poly.entity_id
_entity_poly.type
_entity_poly.pdbx_seq_one_letter_code
_entity_poly.pdbx_strand_id
1 'polypeptide(L)'
;MTIEFINGKLPWSEISKYERDEIAKKKQSLRKSEREAILGECPDGWSDILDIIDSCGFEAAPEYDTISSIVDKVMDANSITYEMPYDWQTINELCEREPSQASPH
;
A
#
# COMPACT_ATOMS: atom_id res chain seq x y z
N MET A 1 -1.53 -6.37 -0.70
CA MET A 1 -1.73 -5.55 -1.90
C MET A 1 -1.35 -4.11 -1.61
N THR A 2 -1.99 -3.40 -0.67
CA THR A 2 -1.69 -1.98 -0.40
C THR A 2 -0.21 -1.66 -0.15
N ILE A 3 0.48 -2.44 0.69
CA ILE A 3 1.93 -2.27 0.95
C ILE A 3 2.77 -2.41 -0.34
N GLU A 4 2.35 -3.28 -1.26
CA GLU A 4 3.04 -3.46 -2.55
C GLU A 4 2.83 -2.28 -3.49
N PHE A 5 1.66 -1.62 -3.45
CA PHE A 5 1.45 -0.39 -4.22
C PHE A 5 2.29 0.77 -3.70
N ILE A 6 2.52 0.84 -2.39
CA ILE A 6 3.36 1.89 -1.78
C ILE A 6 4.84 1.62 -2.07
N ASN A 7 5.31 0.40 -1.81
CA ASN A 7 6.75 0.07 -1.87
C ASN A 7 7.19 -0.46 -3.25
N GLY A 8 6.25 -0.66 -4.18
CA GLY A 8 6.46 -1.24 -5.52
C GLY A 8 6.72 -2.76 -5.56
N LYS A 9 7.14 -3.37 -4.44
CA LYS A 9 7.37 -4.81 -4.32
C LYS A 9 7.23 -5.32 -2.89
N LEU A 10 6.94 -6.61 -2.75
CA LEU A 10 6.94 -7.30 -1.46
C LEU A 10 8.31 -7.94 -1.16
N PRO A 11 8.72 -8.09 0.12
CA PRO A 11 10.03 -8.68 0.45
C PRO A 11 10.22 -10.14 0.01
N TRP A 12 9.14 -10.82 -0.37
CA TRP A 12 9.16 -12.19 -0.89
C TRP A 12 8.90 -12.25 -2.41
N SER A 13 8.94 -11.11 -3.13
CA SER A 13 8.69 -11.06 -4.58
C SER A 13 9.66 -11.94 -5.38
N GLU A 14 10.90 -12.04 -4.92
CA GLU A 14 11.98 -12.80 -5.58
C GLU A 14 11.96 -14.30 -5.22
N ILE A 15 11.18 -14.70 -4.21
CA ILE A 15 11.10 -16.10 -3.79
C ILE A 15 10.20 -16.85 -4.77
N SER A 16 10.64 -18.01 -5.24
CA SER A 16 9.85 -18.81 -6.16
C SER A 16 8.52 -19.23 -5.54
N LYS A 17 7.43 -19.20 -6.31
CA LYS A 17 6.11 -19.68 -5.87
C LYS A 17 6.09 -21.16 -5.44
N TYR A 18 7.11 -21.93 -5.82
CA TYR A 18 7.28 -23.32 -5.43
C TYR A 18 7.90 -23.47 -4.02
N GLU A 19 8.56 -22.42 -3.52
CA GLU A 19 9.19 -22.36 -2.19
C GLU A 19 8.22 -21.79 -1.15
N ARG A 20 7.03 -22.41 -1.06
CA ARG A 20 5.93 -21.91 -0.22
C ARG A 20 6.30 -21.78 1.26
N ASP A 21 7.13 -22.68 1.76
CA ASP A 21 7.57 -22.68 3.16
C ASP A 21 8.46 -21.47 3.47
N GLU A 22 9.33 -21.08 2.54
CA GLU A 22 10.17 -19.89 2.70
C GLU A 22 9.33 -18.61 2.65
N ILE A 23 8.35 -18.54 1.74
CA ILE A 23 7.38 -17.43 1.71
C ILE A 23 6.60 -17.35 3.03
N ALA A 24 6.16 -18.49 3.58
CA ALA A 24 5.43 -18.53 4.84
C ALA A 24 6.29 -18.06 6.03
N LYS A 25 7.53 -18.55 6.12
CA LYS A 25 8.50 -18.11 7.15
C LYS A 25 8.75 -16.61 7.06
N LYS A 26 8.96 -16.08 5.85
CA LYS A 26 9.20 -14.64 5.65
C LYS A 26 7.98 -13.80 6.02
N LYS A 27 6.77 -14.24 5.68
CA LYS A 27 5.53 -13.59 6.14
C LYS A 27 5.41 -13.57 7.66
N GLN A 28 5.79 -14.68 8.32
CA GLN A 28 5.73 -14.78 9.77
C GLN A 28 6.79 -13.92 10.48
N SER A 29 8.01 -13.79 9.94
CA SER A 29 9.05 -12.92 10.52
C SER A 29 8.66 -11.44 10.48
N LEU A 30 8.06 -11.01 9.36
CA LEU A 30 7.55 -9.66 9.15
C LEU A 30 6.41 -9.28 10.10
N ARG A 31 5.68 -10.26 10.63
CA ARG A 31 4.64 -10.03 11.65
C ARG A 31 5.18 -9.90 13.07
N LYS A 32 6.40 -10.37 13.34
CA LYS A 32 6.96 -10.45 14.71
C LYS A 32 8.08 -9.44 14.96
N SER A 33 9.14 -9.50 14.15
CA SER A 33 10.41 -8.81 14.44
C SER A 33 10.87 -7.90 13.32
N GLU A 34 10.35 -8.09 12.10
CA GLU A 34 10.77 -7.35 10.91
C GLU A 34 9.63 -6.46 10.36
N ARG A 35 8.71 -6.02 11.22
CA ARG A 35 7.53 -5.24 10.77
C ARG A 35 7.94 -3.92 10.11
N GLU A 36 8.98 -3.27 10.62
CA GLU A 36 9.55 -2.05 10.03
C GLU A 36 10.08 -2.26 8.61
N ALA A 37 10.53 -3.47 8.27
CA ALA A 37 11.05 -3.77 6.93
C ALA A 37 9.97 -3.71 5.83
N ILE A 38 8.69 -3.74 6.20
CA ILE A 38 7.57 -3.55 5.25
C ILE A 38 6.81 -2.25 5.46
N LEU A 39 6.76 -1.75 6.71
CA LEU A 39 5.97 -0.58 7.06
C LEU A 39 6.79 0.72 7.07
N GLY A 40 8.12 0.68 6.94
CA GLY A 40 8.96 1.87 7.05
C GLY A 40 8.66 2.98 6.03
N GLU A 41 8.13 2.62 4.86
CA GLU A 41 7.69 3.56 3.82
C GLU A 41 6.17 3.78 3.83
N CYS A 42 5.43 3.04 4.66
CA CYS A 42 3.98 3.20 4.78
C CYS A 42 3.64 4.39 5.69
N PRO A 43 2.50 5.06 5.46
CA PRO A 43 2.02 6.11 6.36
C PRO A 43 1.73 5.59 7.77
N ASP A 44 1.75 6.51 8.74
CA ASP A 44 1.36 6.26 10.12
C ASP A 44 -0.05 5.66 10.18
N GLY A 45 -0.25 4.60 10.96
CA GLY A 45 -1.53 3.88 11.07
C GLY A 45 -1.57 2.54 10.33
N TRP A 46 -0.65 2.26 9.40
CA TRP A 46 -0.56 0.92 8.77
C TRP A 46 -0.17 -0.18 9.76
N SER A 47 0.59 0.15 10.82
CA SER A 47 0.85 -0.80 11.91
C SER A 47 -0.44 -1.13 12.68
N ASP A 48 -1.26 -0.13 12.96
CA ASP A 48 -2.52 -0.30 13.70
C ASP A 48 -3.51 -1.18 12.90
N ILE A 49 -3.62 -0.94 11.59
CA ILE A 49 -4.41 -1.81 10.69
C ILE A 49 -3.90 -3.26 10.76
N LEU A 50 -2.58 -3.45 10.81
CA LEU A 50 -2.00 -4.78 10.89
C LEU A 50 -2.30 -5.47 12.22
N ASP A 51 -2.29 -4.73 13.32
CA ASP A 51 -2.66 -5.23 14.65
C ASP A 51 -4.15 -5.61 14.72
N ILE A 52 -5.03 -4.82 14.11
CA ILE A 52 -6.47 -5.16 13.98
C ILE A 52 -6.62 -6.49 13.23
N ILE A 53 -5.93 -6.64 12.08
CA ILE A 53 -5.98 -7.88 11.29
C ILE A 53 -5.44 -9.07 12.08
N ASP A 54 -4.30 -8.91 12.76
CA ASP A 54 -3.67 -9.98 13.53
C ASP A 54 -4.51 -10.38 14.77
N SER A 55 -5.35 -9.47 15.28
CA SER A 55 -6.29 -9.74 16.39
C SER A 55 -7.57 -10.45 15.94
N CYS A 56 -7.88 -10.46 14.64
CA CYS A 56 -9.11 -11.02 14.11
C CYS A 56 -9.13 -12.55 14.22
N GLY A 57 -10.09 -13.08 14.97
CA GLY A 57 -10.35 -14.51 15.04
C GLY A 57 -10.92 -15.06 13.72
N PHE A 58 -10.85 -16.37 13.53
CA PHE A 58 -11.33 -17.05 12.32
C PHE A 58 -12.84 -16.82 12.06
N GLU A 59 -13.65 -16.81 13.12
CA GLU A 59 -15.11 -16.60 13.02
C GLU A 59 -15.51 -15.14 13.28
N ALA A 60 -14.56 -14.26 13.58
CA ALA A 60 -14.83 -12.87 13.91
C ALA A 60 -15.02 -12.05 12.63
N ALA A 61 -15.98 -11.13 12.65
CA ALA A 61 -16.07 -10.10 11.63
C ALA A 61 -14.98 -9.04 11.87
N PRO A 62 -14.19 -8.66 10.86
CA PRO A 62 -13.23 -7.58 10.99
C PRO A 62 -13.92 -6.24 11.28
N GLU A 63 -13.27 -5.38 12.06
CA GLU A 63 -13.73 -4.01 12.32
C GLU A 63 -13.44 -3.08 11.13
N TYR A 64 -14.22 -3.22 10.06
CA TYR A 64 -14.02 -2.45 8.82
C TYR A 64 -14.14 -0.94 9.01
N ASP A 65 -15.06 -0.48 9.87
CA ASP A 65 -15.26 0.94 10.15
C ASP A 65 -14.01 1.56 10.80
N THR A 66 -13.36 0.82 11.71
CA THR A 66 -12.11 1.22 12.35
C THR A 66 -10.98 1.30 11.32
N ILE A 67 -10.85 0.30 10.44
CA ILE A 67 -9.84 0.27 9.38
C ILE A 67 -10.04 1.46 8.43
N SER A 68 -11.27 1.74 7.98
CA SER A 68 -11.59 2.88 7.11
C SER A 68 -11.22 4.19 7.78
N SER A 69 -11.60 4.36 9.05
CA SER A 69 -11.32 5.57 9.83
C SER A 69 -9.81 5.85 9.97
N ILE A 70 -8.96 4.82 10.00
CA ILE A 70 -7.50 5.00 10.00
C ILE A 70 -7.03 5.53 8.65
N VAL A 71 -7.53 4.96 7.54
CA VAL A 71 -7.19 5.43 6.18
C VAL A 71 -7.64 6.87 5.99
N ASP A 72 -8.86 7.23 6.41
CA ASP A 72 -9.41 8.58 6.29
C ASP A 72 -8.55 9.61 7.04
N LYS A 73 -8.11 9.28 8.27
CA LYS A 73 -7.19 10.14 9.04
C LYS A 73 -5.86 10.36 8.33
N VAL A 74 -5.33 9.33 7.67
CA VAL A 74 -4.09 9.45 6.90
C VAL A 74 -4.30 10.30 5.66
N MET A 75 -5.44 10.15 4.97
CA MET A 75 -5.79 10.99 3.83
C MET A 75 -5.88 12.46 4.25
N ASP A 76 -6.60 12.75 5.34
CA ASP A 76 -6.73 14.10 5.90
C ASP A 76 -5.37 14.70 6.28
N ALA A 77 -4.52 13.92 6.96
CA ALA A 77 -3.17 14.36 7.35
C ALA A 77 -2.28 14.68 6.15
N ASN A 78 -2.49 14.02 5.02
CA ASN A 78 -1.75 14.24 3.77
C ASN A 78 -2.48 15.17 2.79
N SER A 79 -3.60 15.79 3.20
CA SER A 79 -4.44 16.64 2.34
C SER A 79 -4.90 15.94 1.05
N ILE A 80 -5.12 14.63 1.12
CA ILE A 80 -5.62 13.81 0.02
C ILE A 80 -7.15 13.82 0.07
N THR A 81 -7.79 13.99 -1.09
CA THR A 81 -9.26 13.94 -1.20
C THR A 81 -9.67 12.94 -2.28
N TYR A 82 -10.90 12.43 -2.21
CA TYR A 82 -11.43 11.49 -3.22
C TYR A 82 -11.61 12.10 -4.61
N GLU A 83 -11.59 13.43 -4.72
CA GLU A 83 -11.68 14.15 -5.99
C GLU A 83 -10.34 14.22 -6.73
N MET A 84 -9.24 13.83 -6.07
CA MET A 84 -7.93 13.80 -6.71
C MET A 84 -7.88 12.75 -7.82
N PRO A 85 -7.29 13.07 -8.98
CA PRO A 85 -7.12 12.08 -10.03
C PRO A 85 -6.21 10.94 -9.57
N TYR A 86 -6.50 9.73 -10.02
CA TYR A 86 -5.61 8.60 -9.85
C TYR A 86 -4.33 8.77 -10.69
N ASP A 87 -3.25 8.09 -10.30
CA ASP A 87 -1.95 8.17 -10.97
C ASP A 87 -2.05 7.95 -12.49
N TRP A 88 -2.87 7.00 -12.94
CA TRP A 88 -3.05 6.69 -14.36
C TRP A 88 -3.86 7.76 -15.12
N GLN A 89 -4.66 8.58 -14.46
CA GLN A 89 -5.39 9.68 -15.09
C GLN A 89 -4.46 10.86 -15.36
N THR A 90 -3.59 11.19 -14.39
CA THR A 90 -2.60 12.26 -14.54
C THR A 90 -1.52 11.93 -15.57
N ILE A 91 -1.11 10.66 -15.67
CA ILE A 91 -0.17 10.22 -16.72
C ILE A 91 -0.74 10.53 -18.12
N ASN A 92 -2.04 10.30 -18.34
CA ASN A 92 -2.67 10.60 -19.63
C ASN A 92 -2.75 12.11 -19.90
N GLU A 93 -3.07 12.93 -18.88
CA GLU A 93 -3.09 14.39 -19.03
C GLU A 93 -1.70 14.98 -19.33
N LEU A 94 -0.62 14.40 -18.78
CA LEU A 94 0.75 14.79 -19.08
C LEU A 94 1.20 14.32 -20.46
N CYS A 95 0.82 13.09 -20.86
CA CYS A 95 1.12 12.54 -22.18
C CYS A 95 0.36 13.27 -23.31
N GLU A 96 -0.84 13.78 -23.07
CA GLU A 96 -1.62 14.53 -24.06
C GLU A 96 -1.12 15.98 -24.27
N ARG A 97 -0.30 16.52 -23.36
CA ARG A 97 0.27 17.88 -23.48
C ARG A 97 1.52 17.97 -24.36
N GLU A 98 2.11 16.85 -24.78
CA GLU A 98 3.25 16.78 -25.69
C GLU A 98 2.83 15.96 -26.93
N PRO A 99 2.35 16.56 -28.04
CA PRO A 99 3.20 17.35 -28.94
C PRO A 99 2.45 18.48 -29.70
N SER A 100 2.57 19.75 -29.30
CA SER A 100 2.21 20.87 -30.19
C SER A 100 2.99 22.17 -30.00
N GLN A 101 3.92 22.26 -29.04
CA GLN A 101 4.69 23.49 -28.81
C GLN A 101 6.07 23.53 -29.49
N ALA A 102 6.41 22.54 -30.33
CA ALA A 102 7.53 22.65 -31.25
C ALA A 102 7.05 23.16 -32.61
N SER A 103 6.97 24.48 -32.78
CA SER A 103 6.94 25.12 -34.10
C SER A 103 8.22 25.94 -34.28
N PRO A 104 8.82 25.92 -35.49
CA PRO A 104 10.17 26.43 -35.73
C PRO A 104 10.15 27.95 -35.95
N HIS A 105 11.20 28.62 -35.48
CA HIS A 105 11.64 29.93 -35.96
C HIS A 105 12.96 29.79 -36.69
#